data_AF-A0A7R9LUB4-F1
#
_entry.id   AF-A0A7R9LUB4-F1
#
_cell.length_a   1.000
_cell.length_b   1.000
_cell.length_c   1.000
_cell.angle_alpha   90.00
_cell.angle_beta   90.00
_cell.angle_gamma   90.00
#
_symmetry.space_group_name_H-M   'P 1'
#
loop_
_entity.id
_entity.type
_entity.pdbx_description
1 polymer ?
#
loop_
_entity_poly.entity_id
_entity_poly.type
_entity_poly.pdbx_seq_one_letter_code
_entity_poly.pdbx_strand_id
1 'polypeptide(L)'
;MESAFGKIHDFDRFDSTFFGLPKQFTEMIDPQGRLLLEVVYEAIVDAGVNPQDLRGSKTGVYVGVSLYPNLDGNADEIQPDLVHTIHKASMQTLANTKSIYASRISFVFDFKGPSLIVDTACSASMTATTLAMNDLRLGMQSVSVSSV
;
A
#
# COMPACT_ATOMS: atom_id res chain seq x y z
N MET A 1 -23.39 -6.92 25.83
CA MET A 1 -22.06 -7.45 25.50
C MET A 1 -21.31 -6.32 24.83
N GLU A 2 -20.36 -5.68 25.51
CA GLU A 2 -19.41 -4.80 24.84
C GLU A 2 -18.40 -5.66 24.09
N SER A 3 -18.37 -5.54 22.78
CA SER A 3 -17.37 -6.16 21.93
C SER A 3 -16.05 -5.38 22.04
N ALA A 4 -14.98 -6.07 22.44
CA ALA A 4 -13.63 -5.50 22.51
C ALA A 4 -12.90 -5.70 21.18
N PHE A 5 -12.24 -4.65 20.67
CA PHE A 5 -11.46 -4.68 19.43
C PHE A 5 -10.11 -4.02 19.63
N GLY A 6 -9.07 -4.52 18.95
CA GLY A 6 -7.77 -3.85 18.86
C GLY A 6 -7.86 -2.62 17.98
N LYS A 7 -7.33 -1.49 18.43
CA LYS A 7 -7.34 -0.21 17.70
C LYS A 7 -5.91 0.23 17.45
N ILE A 8 -5.65 0.71 16.24
CA ILE A 8 -4.40 1.39 15.91
C ILE A 8 -4.56 2.86 16.32
N HIS A 9 -3.60 3.37 17.09
CA HIS A 9 -3.55 4.78 17.46
C HIS A 9 -3.01 5.60 16.29
N ASP A 10 -3.44 6.87 16.19
CA ASP A 10 -2.88 7.84 15.25
C ASP A 10 -2.87 7.40 13.77
N PHE A 11 -3.81 6.54 13.36
CA PHE A 11 -3.90 5.98 12.00
C PHE A 11 -4.13 7.05 10.91
N ASP A 12 -4.47 8.28 11.30
CA ASP A 12 -4.74 9.41 10.42
C ASP A 12 -3.50 10.24 10.08
N ARG A 13 -2.37 10.02 10.77
CA ARG A 13 -1.10 10.72 10.52
C ARG A 13 -0.36 10.15 9.31
N PHE A 14 0.33 11.01 8.56
CA PHE A 14 1.18 10.62 7.44
C PHE A 14 2.12 11.76 7.00
N ASP A 15 3.40 11.47 6.78
CA ASP A 15 4.36 12.45 6.20
C ASP A 15 4.34 12.45 4.67
N SER A 16 3.40 13.18 4.08
CA SER A 16 3.25 13.26 2.62
C SER A 16 4.47 13.87 1.91
N THR A 17 5.19 14.77 2.58
CA THR A 17 6.35 15.46 1.97
C THR A 17 7.53 14.52 1.86
N PHE A 18 7.77 13.70 2.90
CA PHE A 18 8.81 12.69 2.89
C PHE A 18 8.66 11.68 1.73
N PHE A 19 7.43 11.21 1.48
CA PHE A 19 7.14 10.27 0.39
C PHE A 19 6.94 10.92 -0.98
N GLY A 20 7.07 12.25 -1.08
CA GLY A 20 6.91 12.98 -2.35
C GLY A 20 5.50 12.90 -2.94
N LEU A 21 4.47 12.72 -2.11
CA LEU A 21 3.08 12.62 -2.54
C LEU A 21 2.34 13.95 -2.31
N PRO A 22 1.52 14.43 -3.26
CA PRO A 22 0.73 15.64 -3.07
C PRO A 22 -0.24 15.50 -1.88
N LYS A 23 -0.28 16.49 -0.98
CA LYS A 23 -1.13 16.45 0.22
C LYS A 23 -2.60 16.15 -0.08
N GLN A 24 -3.16 16.84 -1.08
CA GLN A 24 -4.54 16.64 -1.54
C GLN A 24 -4.82 15.20 -1.97
N PHE A 25 -3.82 14.53 -2.59
CA PHE A 25 -3.94 13.13 -2.97
C PHE A 25 -3.88 12.22 -1.74
N THR A 26 -2.96 12.48 -0.81
CA THR A 26 -2.78 11.65 0.39
C THR A 26 -3.99 11.66 1.34
N GLU A 27 -4.77 12.74 1.36
CA GLU A 27 -6.04 12.83 2.09
C GLU A 27 -7.10 11.85 1.55
N MET A 28 -6.99 11.44 0.29
CA MET A 28 -7.86 10.43 -0.31
C MET A 28 -7.34 9.00 -0.13
N ILE A 29 -6.10 8.81 0.31
CA ILE A 29 -5.51 7.48 0.50
C ILE A 29 -6.00 6.89 1.83
N ASP A 30 -6.48 5.66 1.77
CA ASP A 30 -6.83 4.84 2.92
C ASP A 30 -5.70 4.84 3.95
N PRO A 31 -6.02 4.99 5.25
CA PRO A 31 -5.02 4.90 6.33
C PRO A 31 -4.06 3.71 6.21
N GLN A 32 -4.55 2.53 5.81
CA GLN A 32 -3.69 1.35 5.66
C GLN A 32 -2.66 1.56 4.56
N GLY A 33 -3.03 2.21 3.45
CA GLY A 33 -2.12 2.52 2.35
C GLY A 33 -1.07 3.57 2.72
N ARG A 34 -1.37 4.47 3.65
CA ARG A 34 -0.43 5.47 4.19
C ARG A 34 0.55 4.82 5.17
N LEU A 35 0.02 4.10 6.16
CA LEU A 35 0.82 3.35 7.14
C LEU A 35 1.75 2.34 6.45
N LEU A 36 1.28 1.68 5.39
CA LEU A 36 2.09 0.70 4.67
C LEU A 36 3.37 1.33 4.08
N LEU A 37 3.34 2.60 3.63
CA LEU A 37 4.55 3.27 3.14
C LEU A 37 5.56 3.54 4.26
N GLU A 38 5.07 3.96 5.43
CA GLU A 38 5.90 4.22 6.62
C GLU A 38 6.53 2.93 7.13
N VAL A 39 5.73 1.88 7.33
CA VAL A 39 6.21 0.58 7.82
C VAL A 39 7.20 -0.06 6.85
N VAL A 40 7.02 0.10 5.53
CA VAL A 40 8.01 -0.40 4.57
C VAL A 40 9.32 0.36 4.67
N TYR A 41 9.29 1.70 4.80
CA TYR A 41 10.51 2.47 5.02
C TYR A 41 11.22 2.04 6.30
N GLU A 42 10.48 1.93 7.41
CA GLU A 42 10.99 1.50 8.71
C GLU A 42 11.60 0.10 8.63
N ALA A 43 10.93 -0.86 7.97
CA ALA A 43 11.44 -2.22 7.82
C ALA A 43 12.75 -2.29 7.01
N ILE A 44 12.90 -1.45 5.98
CA ILE A 44 14.15 -1.38 5.20
C ILE A 44 15.29 -0.86 6.07
N VAL A 45 15.04 0.21 6.83
CA VAL A 45 16.04 0.81 7.72
C VAL A 45 16.37 -0.10 8.90
N ASP A 46 15.38 -0.80 9.47
CA ASP A 46 15.55 -1.81 10.52
C ASP A 46 16.44 -2.97 10.06
N ALA A 47 16.35 -3.36 8.78
CA ALA A 47 17.25 -4.33 8.16
C ALA A 47 18.69 -3.80 7.94
N GLY A 48 18.98 -2.54 8.33
CA GLY A 48 20.28 -1.90 8.13
C GLY A 48 20.56 -1.52 6.68
N VAL A 49 19.53 -1.47 5.83
CA VAL A 49 19.65 -1.14 4.40
C VAL A 49 19.26 0.32 4.19
N ASN A 50 20.04 1.05 3.40
CA ASN A 50 19.63 2.38 2.96
C ASN A 50 18.61 2.23 1.81
N PRO A 51 17.36 2.75 1.94
CA PRO A 51 16.36 2.65 0.89
C PRO A 51 16.81 3.21 -0.47
N GLN A 52 17.75 4.17 -0.49
CA GLN A 52 18.30 4.71 -1.73
C GLN A 52 19.10 3.67 -2.53
N ASP A 53 19.74 2.71 -1.85
CA ASP A 53 20.53 1.66 -2.49
C ASP A 53 19.65 0.61 -3.19
N LEU A 54 18.37 0.55 -2.83
CA LEU A 54 17.39 -0.35 -3.43
C LEU A 54 16.66 0.24 -4.64
N ARG A 55 16.81 1.54 -4.93
CA ARG A 55 16.16 2.18 -6.08
C ARG A 55 16.62 1.56 -7.38
N GLY A 56 15.68 1.26 -8.28
CA GLY A 56 15.94 0.62 -9.56
C GLY A 56 16.29 -0.88 -9.46
N SER A 57 16.39 -1.44 -8.26
CA SER A 57 16.74 -2.84 -8.06
C SER A 57 15.57 -3.79 -8.36
N LYS A 58 15.89 -5.07 -8.56
CA LYS A 58 14.90 -6.17 -8.60
C LYS A 58 14.42 -6.52 -7.19
N THR A 59 13.89 -5.54 -6.47
CA THR A 59 13.18 -5.74 -5.21
C THR A 59 11.73 -6.04 -5.53
N GLY A 60 11.16 -7.11 -4.99
CA GLY A 60 9.73 -7.38 -5.11
C GLY A 60 8.91 -6.90 -3.92
N VAL A 61 7.61 -6.78 -4.14
CA VAL A 61 6.61 -6.29 -3.19
C VAL A 61 5.42 -7.25 -3.19
N TYR A 62 5.10 -7.80 -2.03
CA TYR A 62 4.02 -8.79 -1.86
C TYR A 62 3.16 -8.37 -0.68
N VAL A 63 1.96 -7.85 -0.95
CA VAL A 63 1.08 -7.32 0.09
C VAL A 63 -0.17 -8.19 0.21
N GLY A 64 -0.36 -8.78 1.39
CA GLY A 64 -1.57 -9.45 1.79
C GLY A 64 -2.63 -8.42 2.18
N VAL A 65 -3.74 -8.36 1.44
CA VAL A 65 -4.85 -7.41 1.72
C VAL A 65 -6.16 -8.13 1.48
N SER A 66 -6.98 -8.25 2.54
CA SER A 66 -8.32 -8.83 2.44
C SER A 66 -9.45 -7.84 2.69
N LEU A 67 -9.21 -6.83 3.53
CA LEU A 67 -10.11 -5.72 3.74
C LEU A 67 -9.46 -4.46 3.18
N TYR A 68 -10.16 -3.78 2.29
CA TYR A 68 -9.80 -2.48 1.74
C TYR A 68 -11.10 -1.69 1.65
N PRO A 69 -11.07 -0.35 1.71
CA PRO A 69 -12.29 0.43 1.70
C PRO A 69 -13.09 0.08 0.45
N ASN A 70 -14.39 -0.20 0.65
CA ASN A 70 -15.32 -0.28 -0.46
C ASN A 70 -15.24 1.06 -1.17
N LEU A 71 -14.79 1.04 -2.43
CA LEU A 71 -14.84 2.18 -3.35
C LEU A 71 -16.28 2.53 -3.75
N ASP A 72 -17.27 1.89 -3.12
CA ASP A 72 -18.67 2.26 -3.14
C ASP A 72 -18.77 3.63 -2.46
N GLY A 73 -18.45 4.65 -3.26
CA GLY A 73 -18.43 6.03 -2.84
C GLY A 73 -19.76 6.38 -2.21
N ASN A 74 -19.70 7.36 -1.30
CA ASN A 74 -20.85 8.19 -1.01
C ASN A 74 -21.39 8.74 -2.34
N ALA A 75 -22.27 7.98 -3.00
CA ALA A 75 -23.03 8.38 -4.18
C ALA A 75 -24.05 9.47 -3.83
N ASP A 76 -24.16 9.80 -2.55
CA ASP A 76 -25.13 10.76 -2.01
C ASP A 76 -24.66 12.22 -2.10
N GLU A 77 -23.39 12.50 -2.44
CA GLU A 77 -22.91 13.85 -2.74
C GLU A 77 -22.72 14.05 -4.26
N ILE A 78 -23.83 14.06 -5.00
CA ILE A 78 -23.83 14.55 -6.38
C ILE A 78 -23.61 16.06 -6.32
N GLN A 79 -22.36 16.50 -6.52
CA GLN A 79 -22.09 17.91 -6.76
C GLN A 79 -22.69 18.30 -8.12
N PRO A 80 -23.19 19.54 -8.26
CA PRO A 80 -23.84 19.99 -9.51
C PRO A 80 -22.89 19.99 -10.72
N ASP A 81 -21.57 19.94 -10.50
CA ASP A 81 -20.56 19.83 -11.55
C ASP A 81 -20.15 18.35 -11.79
N LEU A 82 -20.63 17.80 -12.90
CA LEU A 82 -20.33 16.45 -13.35
C LEU A 82 -18.83 16.22 -13.59
N VAL A 83 -18.10 17.22 -14.10
CA VAL A 83 -16.66 17.09 -14.41
C VAL A 83 -15.86 16.96 -13.11
N HIS A 84 -16.15 17.81 -12.13
CA HIS A 84 -15.51 17.74 -10.82
C HIS A 84 -15.81 16.42 -10.11
N THR A 85 -17.05 15.93 -10.21
CA THR A 85 -17.48 14.65 -9.63
C THR A 85 -16.73 13.47 -10.23
N ILE A 86 -16.63 13.41 -11.57
CA ILE A 86 -15.87 12.36 -12.28
C ILE A 86 -14.38 12.40 -11.92
N HIS A 87 -13.79 13.60 -11.86
CA HIS A 87 -12.39 13.76 -11.49
C HIS A 87 -12.11 13.24 -10.08
N LYS A 88 -12.91 13.65 -9.09
CA LYS A 88 -12.79 13.20 -7.69
C LYS A 88 -12.93 11.68 -7.58
N ALA A 89 -13.93 11.09 -8.24
CA ALA A 89 -14.14 9.64 -8.25
C ALA A 89 -12.96 8.87 -8.88
N SER A 90 -12.38 9.42 -9.94
CA SER A 90 -11.19 8.85 -10.59
C SER A 90 -9.98 8.89 -9.65
N MET A 91 -9.76 10.02 -8.97
CA MET A 91 -8.67 10.16 -8.00
C MET A 91 -8.84 9.24 -6.78
N GLN A 92 -10.06 9.05 -6.29
CA GLN A 92 -10.36 8.10 -5.21
C GLN A 92 -10.09 6.65 -5.64
N THR A 93 -10.48 6.29 -6.86
CA THR A 93 -10.19 4.96 -7.44
C THR A 93 -8.67 4.74 -7.52
N LEU A 94 -7.92 5.72 -8.04
CA LEU A 94 -6.46 5.67 -8.09
C LEU A 94 -5.80 5.65 -6.70
N ALA A 95 -6.45 6.22 -5.70
CA ALA A 95 -5.95 6.23 -4.34
C ALA A 95 -6.14 4.88 -3.62
N ASN A 96 -7.20 4.10 -3.93
CA ASN A 96 -7.58 2.98 -3.05
C ASN A 96 -7.91 1.66 -3.74
N THR A 97 -7.78 1.55 -5.06
CA THR A 97 -7.91 0.24 -5.75
C THR A 97 -6.92 -0.78 -5.15
N LYS A 98 -7.32 -2.04 -4.97
CA LYS A 98 -6.49 -3.08 -4.33
C LYS A 98 -5.04 -3.11 -4.84
N SER A 99 -4.84 -3.13 -6.16
CA SER A 99 -3.51 -3.22 -6.79
C SER A 99 -2.56 -2.09 -6.37
N ILE A 100 -3.11 -0.91 -6.05
CA ILE A 100 -2.33 0.27 -5.70
C ILE A 100 -1.60 0.10 -4.37
N TYR A 101 -2.03 -0.76 -3.45
CA TYR A 101 -1.31 -1.00 -2.20
C TYR A 101 0.12 -1.50 -2.46
N ALA A 102 0.30 -2.47 -3.36
CA ALA A 102 1.62 -2.96 -3.75
C ALA A 102 2.29 -2.01 -4.75
N SER A 103 1.57 -1.58 -5.78
CA SER A 103 2.15 -0.76 -6.85
C SER A 103 2.65 0.61 -6.35
N ARG A 104 2.01 1.20 -5.33
CA ARG A 104 2.46 2.46 -4.75
C ARG A 104 3.77 2.30 -3.99
N ILE A 105 3.97 1.23 -3.24
CA ILE A 105 5.28 0.93 -2.62
C ILE A 105 6.33 0.85 -3.73
N SER A 106 6.07 0.04 -4.76
CA SER A 106 7.01 -0.13 -5.87
C SER A 106 7.33 1.20 -6.57
N PHE A 107 6.33 2.09 -6.71
CA PHE A 107 6.50 3.42 -7.29
C PHE A 107 7.34 4.35 -6.40
N VAL A 108 6.98 4.48 -5.11
CA VAL A 108 7.63 5.39 -4.15
C VAL A 108 9.10 5.02 -3.95
N PHE A 109 9.38 3.73 -3.75
CA PHE A 109 10.73 3.23 -3.50
C PHE A 109 11.50 2.83 -4.77
N ASP A 110 10.87 2.97 -5.95
CA ASP A 110 11.47 2.66 -7.25
C ASP A 110 11.89 1.18 -7.41
N PHE A 111 11.12 0.27 -6.84
CA PHE A 111 11.35 -1.17 -6.95
C PHE A 111 10.88 -1.70 -8.31
N LYS A 112 11.69 -2.56 -8.93
CA LYS A 112 11.48 -3.08 -10.30
C LYS A 112 11.23 -4.59 -10.36
N GLY A 113 11.09 -5.25 -9.21
CA GLY A 113 10.71 -6.66 -9.13
C GLY A 113 9.19 -6.88 -9.21
N PRO A 114 8.71 -8.10 -8.93
CA PRO A 114 7.28 -8.42 -8.85
C PRO A 114 6.56 -7.50 -7.87
N SER A 115 5.32 -7.10 -8.17
CA SER A 115 4.51 -6.22 -7.32
C SER A 115 3.09 -6.75 -7.24
N LEU A 116 2.78 -7.50 -6.20
CA LEU A 116 1.58 -8.35 -6.12
C LEU A 116 0.74 -8.04 -4.88
N ILE A 117 -0.58 -8.11 -5.08
CA ILE A 117 -1.56 -8.24 -4.01
C ILE A 117 -1.94 -9.70 -3.86
N VAL A 118 -2.02 -10.15 -2.62
CA VAL A 118 -2.46 -11.50 -2.27
C VAL A 118 -3.70 -11.37 -1.40
N ASP A 119 -4.76 -12.08 -1.78
CA ASP A 119 -6.01 -12.08 -1.02
C ASP A 119 -6.47 -13.53 -0.85
N THR A 120 -6.10 -14.11 0.29
CA THR A 120 -6.53 -15.45 0.72
C THR A 120 -7.23 -15.37 2.07
N ALA A 121 -7.94 -14.26 2.32
CA ALA A 121 -8.53 -13.93 3.62
C ALA A 121 -7.48 -13.90 4.74
N CYS A 122 -7.77 -14.50 5.90
CA CYS A 122 -6.90 -14.45 7.07
C CYS A 122 -5.48 -15.00 6.87
N SER A 123 -5.21 -15.73 5.78
CA SER A 123 -3.87 -16.24 5.46
C SER A 123 -3.09 -15.36 4.48
N ALA A 124 -3.66 -14.23 4.03
CA ALA A 124 -3.11 -13.42 2.94
C ALA A 124 -1.65 -13.00 3.16
N SER A 125 -1.30 -12.56 4.37
CA SER A 125 0.07 -12.11 4.69
C SER A 125 1.07 -13.27 4.70
N MET A 126 0.69 -14.41 5.29
CA MET A 126 1.50 -15.63 5.27
C MET A 126 1.70 -16.15 3.84
N THR A 127 0.67 -16.12 3.01
CA THR A 127 0.74 -16.51 1.60
C THR A 127 1.62 -15.54 0.81
N ALA A 128 1.51 -14.23 1.04
CA ALA A 128 2.37 -13.21 0.43
C ALA A 128 3.85 -13.44 0.77
N THR A 129 4.14 -13.71 2.03
CA THR A 129 5.50 -14.05 2.50
C THR A 129 6.02 -15.33 1.85
N THR A 130 5.18 -16.36 1.74
CA THR A 130 5.54 -17.63 1.09
C THR A 130 5.90 -17.42 -0.39
N LEU A 131 5.12 -16.61 -1.12
CA LEU A 131 5.40 -16.26 -2.51
C LEU A 131 6.72 -15.49 -2.64
N ALA A 132 6.94 -14.47 -1.79
CA ALA A 132 8.17 -13.70 -1.76
C ALA A 132 9.41 -14.58 -1.57
N MET A 133 9.35 -15.53 -0.63
CA MET A 133 10.44 -16.48 -0.37
C MET A 133 10.72 -17.40 -1.56
N ASN A 134 9.67 -17.86 -2.25
CA ASN A 134 9.84 -18.70 -3.44
C ASN A 134 10.53 -17.93 -4.56
N ASP A 135 10.11 -16.69 -4.83
CA ASP A 135 10.70 -15.87 -5.89
C ASP A 135 12.17 -15.49 -5.59
N LEU A 136 12.51 -15.29 -4.31
CA LEU A 136 13.91 -15.14 -3.87
C LEU A 136 14.72 -16.40 -4.17
N ARG A 137 14.20 -17.59 -3.83
CA ARG A 137 14.88 -18.88 -4.07
C ARG A 137 15.07 -19.19 -5.55
N LEU A 138 14.12 -18.76 -6.38
CA LEU A 138 14.19 -18.92 -7.84
C LEU A 138 15.12 -17.89 -8.51
N GLY A 139 15.67 -16.92 -7.76
CA GLY A 139 16.54 -15.87 -8.30
C GLY A 139 15.81 -14.82 -9.15
N MET A 140 14.48 -14.74 -9.02
CA MET A 140 13.67 -13.73 -9.73
C MET A 140 13.92 -12.32 -9.20
N GLN A 141 14.30 -12.24 -7.92
CA GLN A 141 14.58 -11.01 -7.17
C GLN A 141 15.70 -11.26 -6.15
N SER A 142 16.37 -10.19 -5.73
CA SER A 142 17.45 -10.25 -4.73
C SER A 142 17.02 -9.77 -3.34
N VAL A 143 15.96 -8.97 -3.28
CA VAL A 143 15.38 -8.39 -2.07
C VAL A 143 13.86 -8.48 -2.21
N SER A 144 13.15 -8.56 -1.10
CA SER A 144 11.69 -8.55 -1.11
C SER A 144 11.13 -7.81 0.10
N VAL A 145 10.01 -7.15 -0.10
CA VAL A 145 9.13 -6.59 0.93
C VAL A 145 7.86 -7.42 0.94
N SER A 146 7.51 -7.97 2.10
CA SER A 146 6.26 -8.72 2.27
C SER A 146 5.54 -8.34 3.56
N SER A 147 4.22 -8.20 3.50
CA SER A 147 3.39 -8.00 4.69
C SER A 147 3.28 -9.30 5.50
N VAL A 148 3.39 -9.19 6.82
CA VAL A 148 3.09 -10.24 7.81
C VAL A 148 1.79 -9.96 8.55
#